data_AF-A0A7G9WGB2-F1
#
_entry.id   AF-A0A7G9WGB2-F1
#
_cell.length_a   1.000
_cell.length_b   1.000
_cell.length_c   1.000
_cell.angle_alpha   90.00
_cell.angle_beta   90.00
_cell.angle_gamma   90.00
#
_symmetry.space_group_name_H-M   'P 1'
#
loop_
_entity.id
_entity.type
_entity.pdbx_description
1 polymer ?
#
loop_
_entity_poly.entity_id
_entity_poly.type
_entity_poly.pdbx_seq_one_letter_code
_entity_poly.pdbx_strand_id
1 'polypeptide(L)' 'MENQNIDNKTLSTRSNVSLITVQRWLRGMYEPRHATLPKIANVLNVSTDYLCCIED' A
#
# COMPACT_ATOMS: atom_id res chain seq x y z
N MET A 1 -2.42 -2.96 8.43
CA MET A 1 -3.57 -3.60 7.74
C MET A 1 -4.50 -4.32 8.72
N GLU A 2 -3.96 -4.88 9.81
CA GLU A 2 -4.74 -5.58 10.84
C GLU A 2 -5.90 -4.76 11.43
N ASN A 3 -5.71 -3.45 11.63
CA ASN A 3 -6.76 -2.54 12.11
C ASN A 3 -7.84 -2.14 11.09
N GLN A 4 -7.66 -2.44 9.80
CA GLN A 4 -8.62 -2.07 8.75
C GLN A 4 -9.39 -3.25 8.16
N ASN A 5 -9.12 -4.48 8.62
CA ASN A 5 -9.75 -5.69 8.10
C ASN A 5 -9.63 -5.84 6.57
N ILE A 6 -8.58 -5.26 5.97
CA ILE A 6 -8.28 -5.36 4.54
C ILE A 6 -7.20 -6.43 4.34
N ASP A 7 -7.51 -7.44 3.54
CA ASP A 7 -6.55 -8.47 3.14
C ASP A 7 -5.72 -8.05 1.89
N ASN A 8 -4.61 -8.74 1.65
CA ASN A 8 -3.70 -8.47 0.54
C ASN A 8 -4.38 -8.51 -0.84
N LYS A 9 -5.34 -9.42 -1.01
CA LYS A 9 -6.14 -9.56 -2.24
C LYS A 9 -7.06 -8.36 -2.43
N THR A 10 -7.75 -7.93 -1.36
CA THR A 10 -8.58 -6.73 -1.40
C THR A 10 -7.76 -5.48 -1.75
N LEU A 11 -6.58 -5.32 -1.14
CA LEU A 11 -5.68 -4.22 -1.47
C LEU A 11 -5.24 -4.28 -2.94
N SER A 12 -4.81 -5.45 -3.41
CA SER A 12 -4.40 -5.68 -4.81
C SER A 12 -5.50 -5.28 -5.79
N THR A 13 -6.72 -5.79 -5.59
CA THR A 13 -7.86 -5.50 -6.48
C THR A 13 -8.23 -4.02 -6.47
N ARG A 14 -8.32 -3.40 -5.30
CA ARG A 14 -8.76 -2.00 -5.19
C ARG A 14 -7.71 -0.99 -5.65
N SER A 15 -6.42 -1.29 -5.45
CA SER A 15 -5.31 -0.41 -5.90
C SER A 15 -4.92 -0.65 -7.36
N ASN A 16 -5.49 -1.66 -8.02
CA ASN A 16 -5.11 -2.14 -9.35
C ASN A 16 -3.61 -2.45 -9.45
N VAL A 17 -3.11 -3.19 -8.45
CA VAL A 17 -1.71 -3.61 -8.33
C VAL A 17 -1.68 -5.12 -8.22
N SER A 18 -0.67 -5.78 -8.81
CA SER A 18 -0.55 -7.23 -8.70
C SER A 18 -0.40 -7.68 -7.24
N LEU A 19 -1.02 -8.81 -6.89
CA LEU A 19 -0.92 -9.38 -5.54
C LEU A 19 0.54 -9.66 -5.15
N ILE A 20 1.37 -10.08 -6.13
CA ILE A 20 2.80 -10.32 -5.92
C ILE A 20 3.54 -9.03 -5.56
N THR A 21 3.19 -7.91 -6.21
CA THR A 21 3.75 -6.59 -5.88
C THR A 21 3.36 -6.17 -4.46
N VAL A 22 2.10 -6.36 -4.06
CA VAL A 22 1.64 -6.07 -2.69
C VAL A 22 2.40 -6.91 -1.66
N GLN A 23 2.57 -8.22 -1.91
CA GLN A 23 3.35 -9.09 -1.04
C GLN A 23 4.82 -8.68 -0.95
N ARG A 24 5.42 -8.22 -2.06
CA ARG A 24 6.80 -7.71 -2.08
C ARG A 24 6.98 -6.48 -1.20
N TRP A 25 6.00 -5.57 -1.20
CA TRP A 25 6.01 -4.40 -0.31
C TRP A 25 5.93 -4.79 1.15
N LEU A 26 5.02 -5.70 1.49
CA LEU A 26 4.85 -6.18 2.86
C LEU A 26 6.06 -6.97 3.40
N ARG A 27 6.85 -7.55 2.49
CA ARG A 27 8.10 -8.25 2.83
C ARG A 27 9.32 -7.31 2.83
N GLY A 28 9.15 -6.02 2.55
CA GLY A 28 10.24 -5.04 2.47
C GLY A 28 11.20 -5.25 1.29
N MET A 29 10.83 -6.05 0.28
CA MET A 29 11.68 -6.27 -0.90
C MET A 29 11.68 -5.10 -1.88
N TYR A 30 10.58 -4.34 -1.90
CA TYR A 30 10.39 -3.20 -2.78
C TYR A 30 9.53 -2.16 -2.07
N GLU A 31 9.63 -0.92 -2.51
CA GLU A 31 8.77 0.16 -2.04
C GLU A 31 7.71 0.52 -3.09
N PRO A 32 6.53 1.01 -2.66
CA PRO A 32 5.57 1.59 -3.58
C PRO A 32 6.14 2.86 -4.20
N ARG A 33 6.00 2.99 -5.52
CA ARG A 33 6.42 4.22 -6.23
C ARG A 33 5.45 5.37 -5.94
N HIS A 34 5.92 6.60 -6.17
CA HIS A 34 5.12 7.83 -6.04
C HIS A 34 3.75 7.77 -6.73
N ALA A 35 3.66 7.16 -7.92
CA ALA A 35 2.40 7.02 -8.65
C ALA A 35 1.41 6.01 -8.01
N THR A 36 1.91 5.12 -7.15
CA THR A 36 1.12 4.04 -6.53
C THR A 36 0.74 4.37 -5.09
N LEU A 37 1.53 5.19 -4.40
CA LEU A 37 1.25 5.69 -3.05
C LEU A 37 -0.17 6.28 -2.89
N PRO A 38 -0.66 7.21 -3.73
CA PRO A 38 -2.01 7.77 -3.53
C PRO A 38 -3.12 6.75 -3.71
N LYS A 39 -2.91 5.71 -4.55
CA LYS A 39 -3.89 4.63 -4.73
C LYS A 39 -3.99 3.78 -3.47
N ILE A 40 -2.85 3.45 -2.88
CA ILE A 40 -2.76 2.66 -1.64
C ILE A 40 -3.33 3.47 -0.48
N ALA A 41 -2.96 4.75 -0.37
CA ALA A 41 -3.45 5.68 0.65
C ALA A 41 -4.98 5.74 0.64
N ASN A 42 -5.59 5.89 -0.55
CA ASN A 42 -7.04 5.91 -0.71
C ASN A 42 -7.71 4.59 -0.28
N VAL A 43 -7.14 3.43 -0.67
CA VAL A 43 -7.70 2.12 -0.28
C VAL A 43 -7.62 1.87 1.22
N LEU A 44 -6.52 2.31 1.83
CA LEU A 44 -6.28 2.21 3.26
C LEU A 44 -6.87 3.41 4.03
N ASN A 45 -7.57 4.33 3.38
CA ASN A 45 -8.13 5.53 4.01
C ASN A 45 -7.14 6.26 4.94
N VAL A 46 -5.89 6.39 4.50
CA VAL A 46 -4.81 7.12 5.20
C VAL A 46 -4.28 8.23 4.29
N SER A 47 -3.55 9.18 4.86
CA SER A 47 -2.85 10.19 4.07
C SER A 47 -1.68 9.56 3.31
N THR A 48 -1.37 10.08 2.12
CA THR A 48 -0.17 9.69 1.37
C THR A 48 1.10 9.96 2.20
N ASP A 49 1.08 11.04 2.98
CA ASP A 49 2.14 11.43 3.93
C ASP A 49 2.43 10.33 4.97
N TYR A 50 1.39 9.72 5.54
CA TYR A 50 1.52 8.60 6.47
C TYR A 50 2.23 7.39 5.84
N LEU A 51 2.06 7.17 4.53
CA LEU A 51 2.76 6.10 3.81
C LEU A 51 4.16 6.52 3.35
N CYS A 52 4.43 7.81 3.28
CA CYS A 52 5.67 8.33 2.72
C CYS A 52 6.80 8.41 3.74
N CYS A 53 6.55 8.07 5.03
CA CYS A 53 7.50 8.12 6.15
C CYS A 53 8.72 8.98 5.81
N ILE A 54 8.52 10.30 5.82
CA ILE A 54 9.62 11.24 5.69
C ILE A 54 10.45 11.01 6.97
N GLU A 55 11.46 10.16 6.87
CA GLU A 55 12.52 10.08 7.86
C GLU A 55 13.34 11.38 7.70
N ASP A 56 13.16 12.30 8.65
CA ASP A 56 14.09 13.41 8.90
C ASP A 56 15.21 12.91 9.82
#